data_AF-H5SQH9-F1
#
_entry.id   AF-H5SQH9-F1
#
_cell.length_a   1.000
_cell.length_b   1.000
_cell.length_c   1.000
_cell.angle_alpha   90.00
_cell.angle_beta   90.00
_cell.angle_gamma   90.00
#
_symmetry.space_group_name_H-M   'P 1'
#
loop_
_entity.id
_entity.type
_entity.pdbx_description
1 polymer ?
#
loop_
_entity_poly.entity_id
_entity_poly.type
_entity_poly.pdbx_seq_one_letter_code
_entity_poly.pdbx_strand_id
1 'polypeptide(L)'
;MRRLFLSAVLFFIALAPQSLSGSYRSLCWLLDSPWREVLSSSGESALLRICAPHQELSPQRLLARIAAQAPPSQFPNIPVNDPATDTPEQTTQSETTIAIYKDTVLVAFVDTGQYLPVTAGVSSLSGYARSADGGQTFIDLGRVPPNSRSVGFSDPSLGVDSKGVFYFANIHQIPGPRSNQSFMGLAKSTDDGKTFSAAVLISGTGPTDVHFQDKELIAVDNSGGRFDGNVYMAWTEFSPDGPRILFVRSTDGGETFSAPMVLSDDLSVQGATPAVGPNGEVYVIWLSLDSGRSLKIRRSDDGGVSFGPAVTAAQLARTADPQATNACRRQALKGGIRTLELPSVAVDRSPTSFFRGAIYIVYQSDPDGNGPDTSDVFLVSSFDGGKTFSPPVRVNDDHTPTDQFMPAIAVAADGTVGVFFYDRRLDPENLKIDVYFARSRDGGKTFEPNIRVTDVSFSVPPTFGQRTSSTNFDALRGICYMGDYNQMAADEKFFYLAWGDNRNIIKTQSYPDGRPDPDVFFAKIPVQPGVEPE
;
A
#
# COMPACT_ATOMS: atom_id res chain seq x y z
N MET A 1 61.75 -7.11 20.88
CA MET A 1 61.46 -7.50 19.49
C MET A 1 60.71 -8.83 19.56
N ARG A 2 59.51 -9.07 19.04
CA ARG A 2 58.82 -8.59 17.83
C ARG A 2 57.31 -8.47 18.10
N ARG A 3 56.67 -7.47 17.49
CA ARG A 3 55.22 -7.24 17.46
C ARG A 3 54.56 -8.26 16.53
N LEU A 4 53.38 -8.79 16.88
CA LEU A 4 52.44 -9.36 15.91
C LEU A 4 51.26 -8.38 15.77
N PHE A 5 51.17 -7.78 14.59
CA PHE A 5 49.96 -7.12 14.09
C PHE A 5 49.06 -8.20 13.49
N LEU A 6 47.81 -8.31 13.95
CA LEU A 6 46.73 -8.93 13.17
C LEU A 6 46.01 -7.80 12.43
N SER A 7 46.21 -7.72 11.12
CA SER A 7 45.34 -6.96 10.22
C SER A 7 44.10 -7.81 9.93
N ALA A 8 42.93 -7.33 10.35
CA ALA A 8 41.66 -7.81 9.84
C ALA A 8 41.45 -7.18 8.46
N VAL A 9 41.61 -7.97 7.40
CA VAL A 9 41.23 -7.58 6.04
C VAL A 9 39.73 -7.80 5.92
N LEU A 10 38.95 -6.72 5.92
CA LEU A 10 37.56 -6.76 5.46
C LEU A 10 37.55 -7.01 3.95
N PHE A 11 36.89 -8.08 3.52
CA PHE A 11 36.52 -8.30 2.13
C PHE A 11 35.29 -7.43 1.83
N PHE A 12 35.52 -6.23 1.28
CA PHE A 12 34.48 -5.47 0.57
C PHE A 12 34.54 -5.89 -0.90
N ILE A 13 33.54 -6.66 -1.35
CA ILE A 13 33.24 -6.75 -2.78
C ILE A 13 32.36 -5.54 -3.08
N ALA A 14 32.97 -4.46 -3.55
CA ALA A 14 32.26 -3.45 -4.32
C ALA A 14 31.87 -4.10 -5.65
N LEU A 15 30.58 -4.44 -5.81
CA LEU A 15 30.05 -4.78 -7.13
C LEU A 15 29.99 -3.47 -7.94
N ALA A 16 31.01 -3.24 -8.77
CA ALA A 16 30.88 -2.37 -9.92
C ALA A 16 29.74 -2.90 -10.81
N PRO A 17 28.97 -2.04 -11.50
CA PRO A 17 27.89 -2.49 -12.36
C PRO A 17 28.51 -3.36 -13.47
N GLN A 18 28.26 -4.67 -13.41
CA GLN A 18 28.50 -5.50 -14.57
C GLN A 18 27.56 -4.99 -15.65
N SER A 19 28.11 -4.60 -16.79
CA SER A 19 27.31 -4.39 -18.00
C SER A 19 26.59 -5.71 -18.29
N LEU A 20 25.31 -5.80 -17.95
CA LEU A 20 24.45 -6.95 -18.17
C LEU A 20 24.12 -7.03 -19.67
N SER A 21 25.08 -7.48 -20.47
CA SER A 21 24.92 -7.70 -21.91
C SER A 21 24.23 -9.04 -22.21
N GLY A 22 23.12 -9.33 -21.53
CA GLY A 22 22.18 -10.39 -21.89
C GLY A 22 20.92 -9.73 -22.43
N SER A 23 20.45 -10.09 -23.63
CA SER A 23 19.18 -9.58 -24.14
C SER A 23 18.06 -10.08 -23.23
N TYR A 24 17.56 -9.25 -22.32
CA TYR A 24 16.32 -9.54 -21.61
C TYR A 24 15.20 -9.66 -22.64
N ARG A 25 14.45 -10.77 -22.63
CA ARG A 25 13.38 -11.05 -23.60
C ARG A 25 11.98 -11.08 -22.98
N SER A 26 11.88 -10.85 -21.68
CA SER A 26 10.62 -10.95 -20.92
C SER A 26 10.78 -10.34 -19.52
N LEU A 27 9.68 -9.87 -18.93
CA LEU A 27 9.57 -9.37 -17.55
C LEU A 27 10.14 -10.32 -16.47
N CYS A 28 10.25 -11.62 -16.75
CA CYS A 28 10.69 -12.63 -15.78
C CYS A 28 12.11 -12.48 -15.25
N TRP A 29 12.95 -11.70 -15.92
CA TRP A 29 14.30 -11.39 -15.43
C TRP A 29 14.29 -10.79 -14.02
N LEU A 30 13.21 -10.08 -13.68
CA LEU A 30 13.07 -9.34 -12.44
C LEU A 30 12.99 -10.26 -11.22
N LEU A 31 12.43 -11.47 -11.36
CA LEU A 31 12.34 -12.47 -10.27
C LEU A 31 13.70 -13.03 -9.83
N ASP A 32 14.70 -12.97 -10.71
CA ASP A 32 16.08 -13.42 -10.46
C ASP A 32 17.04 -12.24 -10.24
N SER A 33 16.52 -11.02 -10.21
CA SER A 33 17.29 -9.79 -10.03
C SER A 33 17.36 -9.39 -8.55
N PRO A 34 18.37 -8.58 -8.14
CA PRO A 34 18.41 -8.01 -6.79
C PRO A 34 17.19 -7.11 -6.49
N TRP A 35 16.53 -6.58 -7.52
CA TRP A 35 15.38 -5.68 -7.37
C TRP A 35 14.11 -6.40 -6.90
N ARG A 36 14.09 -7.73 -6.91
CA ARG A 36 12.99 -8.51 -6.33
C ARG A 36 12.77 -8.21 -4.85
N GLU A 37 13.83 -7.89 -4.08
CA GLU A 37 13.66 -7.51 -2.67
C GLU A 37 12.73 -6.29 -2.54
N VAL A 38 12.84 -5.37 -3.49
CA VAL A 38 12.17 -4.08 -3.46
C VAL A 38 10.70 -4.19 -3.84
N LEU A 39 10.33 -4.98 -4.86
CA LEU A 39 8.97 -5.13 -5.43
C LEU A 39 7.81 -5.03 -4.42
N SER A 40 6.63 -4.61 -4.86
CA SER A 40 5.44 -4.79 -4.04
C SER A 40 5.09 -6.27 -3.92
N SER A 41 4.32 -6.61 -2.90
CA SER A 41 3.72 -7.93 -2.73
C SER A 41 2.79 -8.25 -3.91
N SER A 42 2.10 -7.25 -4.43
CA SER A 42 1.23 -7.34 -5.62
C SER A 42 2.01 -7.48 -6.94
N GLY A 43 3.10 -6.73 -7.11
CA GLY A 43 4.02 -6.83 -8.25
C GLY A 43 4.72 -8.18 -8.33
N GLU A 44 5.21 -8.70 -7.20
CA GLU A 44 5.75 -10.06 -7.14
C GLU A 44 4.69 -11.10 -7.50
N SER A 45 3.46 -10.96 -6.98
CA SER A 45 2.34 -11.84 -7.32
C SER A 45 2.04 -11.82 -8.82
N ALA A 46 2.05 -10.63 -9.43
CA ALA A 46 1.82 -10.45 -10.86
C ALA A 46 2.93 -11.09 -11.71
N LEU A 47 4.20 -10.91 -11.34
CA LEU A 47 5.34 -11.52 -12.03
C LEU A 47 5.36 -13.04 -11.90
N LEU A 48 5.05 -13.59 -10.73
CA LEU A 48 4.95 -15.03 -10.55
C LEU A 48 3.87 -15.63 -11.47
N ARG A 49 2.80 -14.89 -11.77
CA ARG A 49 1.78 -15.31 -12.74
C ARG A 49 2.21 -15.15 -14.19
N ILE A 50 3.02 -14.14 -14.53
CA ILE A 50 3.61 -14.04 -15.87
C ILE A 50 4.56 -15.21 -16.14
N CYS A 51 5.34 -15.60 -15.13
CA CYS A 51 6.56 -16.36 -15.33
C CYS A 51 6.47 -17.85 -14.99
N ALA A 52 5.48 -18.26 -14.21
CA ALA A 52 5.33 -19.65 -13.81
C ALA A 52 4.40 -20.44 -14.77
N PRO A 53 4.82 -21.62 -15.27
CA PRO A 53 3.86 -22.65 -15.66
C PRO A 53 3.17 -23.15 -14.39
N HIS A 54 1.84 -23.11 -14.34
CA HIS A 54 1.00 -23.50 -13.19
C HIS A 54 1.61 -24.65 -12.35
N GLN A 55 2.16 -24.34 -11.18
CA GLN A 55 2.34 -25.34 -10.14
C GLN A 55 1.10 -25.31 -9.25
N GLU A 56 0.26 -26.33 -9.38
CA GLU A 56 -0.64 -26.71 -8.31
C GLU A 56 0.23 -27.19 -7.14
N LEU A 57 0.07 -26.54 -5.98
CA LEU A 57 0.65 -27.02 -4.75
C LEU A 57 -0.49 -27.19 -3.74
N SER A 58 -0.67 -28.42 -3.28
CA SER A 58 -1.60 -28.76 -2.22
C SER A 58 -1.11 -28.19 -0.87
N PRO A 59 -1.94 -27.49 -0.09
CA PRO A 59 -1.55 -27.01 1.23
C PRO A 59 -1.25 -28.14 2.21
N GLN A 60 -0.24 -27.97 3.07
CA GLN A 60 -0.11 -28.77 4.30
C GLN A 60 -0.95 -28.18 5.43
N ARG A 61 -1.56 -29.07 6.21
CA ARG A 61 -2.64 -28.81 7.19
C ARG A 61 -2.11 -28.25 8.51
N LEU A 62 -2.78 -27.23 9.07
CA LEU A 62 -2.79 -27.02 10.53
C LEU A 62 -3.97 -26.18 11.04
N LEU A 63 -4.25 -26.40 12.32
CA LEU A 63 -5.29 -25.85 13.19
C LEU A 63 -5.31 -24.32 13.26
N ALA A 64 -6.44 -23.70 12.91
CA ALA A 64 -6.74 -22.35 13.36
C ALA A 64 -6.87 -22.34 14.89
N ARG A 65 -6.00 -21.59 15.58
CA ARG A 65 -6.28 -21.21 16.97
C ARG A 65 -7.30 -20.09 16.93
N ILE A 66 -8.46 -20.33 17.54
CA ILE A 66 -9.52 -19.33 17.65
C ILE A 66 -8.93 -18.05 18.24
N ALA A 67 -9.18 -16.91 17.57
CA ALA A 67 -8.84 -15.59 18.08
C ALA A 67 -9.40 -15.44 19.50
N ALA A 68 -8.60 -14.87 20.42
CA ALA A 68 -9.12 -14.63 21.75
C ALA A 68 -10.12 -13.47 21.63
N GLN A 69 -11.29 -13.60 22.25
CA GLN A 69 -12.19 -12.46 22.40
C GLN A 69 -11.45 -11.36 23.14
N ALA A 70 -11.45 -10.18 22.54
CA ALA A 70 -10.86 -9.01 23.12
C ALA A 70 -12.00 -8.05 23.53
N PRO A 71 -11.72 -6.97 24.27
CA PRO A 71 -12.75 -6.00 24.63
C PRO A 71 -13.50 -5.51 23.39
N PRO A 72 -14.84 -5.33 23.46
CA PRO A 72 -15.62 -4.86 22.32
C PRO A 72 -15.10 -3.51 21.83
N SER A 73 -15.06 -3.33 20.51
CA SER A 73 -14.68 -2.05 19.91
C SER A 73 -15.71 -0.98 20.24
N GLN A 74 -15.24 0.26 20.38
CA GLN A 74 -16.10 1.43 20.48
C GLN A 74 -16.77 1.75 19.12
N PHE A 75 -16.24 1.22 18.01
CA PHE A 75 -16.71 1.52 16.67
C PHE A 75 -17.14 0.23 15.95
N PRO A 76 -18.32 0.20 15.29
CA PRO A 76 -18.72 -0.94 14.47
C PRO A 76 -17.65 -1.27 13.43
N ASN A 77 -17.30 -2.56 13.32
CA ASN A 77 -16.43 -3.07 12.25
C ASN A 77 -17.33 -3.64 11.15
N ILE A 78 -17.54 -2.87 10.10
CA ILE A 78 -18.48 -3.18 9.01
C ILE A 78 -17.75 -3.99 7.92
N PRO A 79 -18.24 -5.18 7.52
CA PRO A 79 -17.71 -5.90 6.36
C PRO A 79 -17.87 -5.09 5.08
N VAL A 80 -16.85 -5.10 4.23
CA VAL A 80 -16.81 -4.33 2.98
C VAL A 80 -17.01 -5.22 1.76
N ASN A 81 -16.25 -6.32 1.65
CA ASN A 81 -16.46 -7.36 0.65
C ASN A 81 -17.59 -8.32 1.09
N ASP A 82 -18.10 -9.10 0.14
CA ASP A 82 -19.06 -10.18 0.43
C ASP A 82 -18.32 -11.54 0.48
N PRO A 83 -18.10 -12.12 1.67
CA PRO A 83 -17.41 -13.41 1.80
C PRO A 83 -18.14 -14.57 1.10
N ALA A 84 -19.43 -14.41 0.77
CA ALA A 84 -20.14 -15.41 -0.02
C ALA A 84 -19.64 -15.48 -1.48
N THR A 85 -18.90 -14.47 -1.95
CA THR A 85 -18.32 -14.41 -3.29
C THR A 85 -16.89 -14.96 -3.38
N ASP A 86 -16.31 -15.37 -2.25
CA ASP A 86 -14.97 -15.93 -2.10
C ASP A 86 -14.85 -17.34 -2.69
N THR A 87 -14.86 -17.36 -4.03
CA THR A 87 -14.85 -18.58 -4.82
C THR A 87 -13.73 -18.50 -5.86
N PRO A 88 -12.77 -19.45 -5.89
CA PRO A 88 -12.65 -20.63 -5.02
C PRO A 88 -12.32 -20.26 -3.56
N GLU A 89 -12.46 -21.20 -2.62
CA GLU A 89 -12.23 -21.02 -1.17
C GLU A 89 -10.82 -20.55 -0.74
N GLN A 90 -9.96 -20.15 -1.66
CA GLN A 90 -8.59 -19.67 -1.44
C GLN A 90 -8.48 -18.27 -2.04
N THR A 91 -9.26 -17.34 -1.48
CA THR A 91 -9.27 -15.92 -1.85
C THR A 91 -8.49 -15.09 -0.84
N THR A 92 -8.00 -13.95 -1.31
CA THR A 92 -7.36 -12.94 -0.48
C THR A 92 -7.98 -11.59 -0.79
N GLN A 93 -8.54 -10.96 0.23
CA GLN A 93 -8.87 -9.55 0.23
C GLN A 93 -7.90 -8.77 1.14
N SER A 94 -7.27 -7.73 0.59
CA SER A 94 -6.17 -6.99 1.23
C SER A 94 -5.89 -5.68 0.49
N GLU A 95 -4.88 -4.91 0.90
CA GLU A 95 -4.42 -3.65 0.28
C GLU A 95 -5.54 -2.70 -0.08
N THR A 96 -6.05 -2.01 0.94
CA THR A 96 -7.23 -1.17 0.77
C THR A 96 -6.88 0.25 0.32
N THR A 97 -7.75 0.81 -0.50
CA THR A 97 -7.80 2.23 -0.84
C THR A 97 -9.24 2.73 -0.71
N ILE A 98 -9.43 4.01 -0.38
CA ILE A 98 -10.74 4.57 -0.08
C ILE A 98 -10.91 5.96 -0.70
N ALA A 99 -12.07 6.21 -1.28
CA ALA A 99 -12.47 7.54 -1.76
C ALA A 99 -13.91 7.85 -1.33
N ILE A 100 -14.14 9.11 -0.97
CA ILE A 100 -15.42 9.57 -0.38
C ILE A 100 -15.89 10.80 -1.11
N TYR A 101 -17.17 10.78 -1.49
CA TYR A 101 -17.85 11.94 -2.04
C TYR A 101 -19.28 11.97 -1.53
N LYS A 102 -19.57 12.98 -0.69
CA LYS A 102 -20.83 13.06 0.06
C LYS A 102 -21.04 11.78 0.86
N ASP A 103 -22.19 11.13 0.73
CA ASP A 103 -22.52 9.88 1.43
C ASP A 103 -21.99 8.63 0.73
N THR A 104 -21.40 8.77 -0.47
CA THR A 104 -20.81 7.65 -1.19
C THR A 104 -19.41 7.36 -0.67
N VAL A 105 -19.18 6.13 -0.23
CA VAL A 105 -17.86 5.61 0.13
C VAL A 105 -17.53 4.46 -0.81
N LEU A 106 -16.42 4.58 -1.54
CA LEU A 106 -15.83 3.48 -2.29
C LEU A 106 -14.61 2.96 -1.57
N VAL A 107 -14.54 1.64 -1.42
CA VAL A 107 -13.34 0.94 -0.95
C VAL A 107 -12.93 -0.04 -2.04
N ALA A 108 -11.71 0.09 -2.53
CA ALA A 108 -11.12 -0.89 -3.43
C ALA A 108 -10.04 -1.69 -2.70
N PHE A 109 -9.86 -2.93 -3.15
CA PHE A 109 -9.02 -3.92 -2.50
C PHE A 109 -8.51 -4.94 -3.52
N VAL A 110 -7.43 -5.63 -3.16
CA VAL A 110 -7.05 -6.88 -3.83
C VAL A 110 -8.22 -7.84 -3.73
N ASP A 111 -8.64 -8.43 -4.83
CA ASP A 111 -9.71 -9.43 -4.86
C ASP A 111 -9.27 -10.58 -5.76
N THR A 112 -8.80 -11.67 -5.15
CA THR A 112 -8.29 -12.83 -5.91
C THR A 112 -9.39 -13.81 -6.33
N GLY A 113 -10.57 -13.77 -5.70
CA GLY A 113 -11.70 -14.65 -6.04
C GLY A 113 -12.20 -14.46 -7.46
N GLN A 114 -12.19 -13.23 -7.94
CA GLN A 114 -12.80 -12.90 -9.23
C GLN A 114 -11.85 -12.99 -10.44
N TYR A 115 -10.63 -13.48 -10.23
CA TYR A 115 -9.60 -13.48 -11.27
C TYR A 115 -9.69 -14.66 -12.24
N LEU A 116 -10.04 -15.85 -11.76
CA LEU A 116 -10.04 -17.09 -12.54
C LEU A 116 -11.43 -17.41 -13.13
N PRO A 117 -11.51 -17.99 -14.35
CA PRO A 117 -10.43 -18.20 -15.31
C PRO A 117 -9.92 -16.89 -15.93
N VAL A 118 -8.62 -16.83 -16.26
CA VAL A 118 -7.96 -15.61 -16.76
C VAL A 118 -8.39 -15.30 -18.19
N THR A 119 -9.10 -14.19 -18.39
CA THR A 119 -9.60 -13.74 -19.68
C THR A 119 -9.28 -12.26 -19.89
N ALA A 120 -8.57 -11.92 -20.97
CA ALA A 120 -8.28 -10.54 -21.33
C ALA A 120 -9.58 -9.74 -21.58
N GLY A 121 -9.61 -8.49 -21.11
CA GLY A 121 -10.80 -7.63 -21.12
C GLY A 121 -11.82 -7.95 -20.04
N VAL A 122 -11.56 -8.95 -19.19
CA VAL A 122 -12.51 -9.43 -18.18
C VAL A 122 -11.87 -9.55 -16.79
N SER A 123 -10.77 -10.31 -16.65
CA SER A 123 -10.19 -10.63 -15.34
C SER A 123 -9.40 -9.47 -14.73
N SER A 124 -9.58 -9.27 -13.42
CA SER A 124 -8.79 -8.35 -12.59
C SER A 124 -8.53 -8.98 -11.22
N LEU A 125 -7.37 -8.71 -10.61
CA LEU A 125 -7.06 -9.05 -9.20
C LEU A 125 -7.40 -7.91 -8.24
N SER A 126 -8.13 -6.90 -8.71
CA SER A 126 -8.65 -5.83 -7.87
C SER A 126 -10.16 -5.75 -8.02
N GLY A 127 -10.82 -5.64 -6.87
CA GLY A 127 -12.25 -5.44 -6.73
C GLY A 127 -12.55 -4.16 -5.95
N TYR A 128 -13.83 -3.86 -5.82
CA TYR A 128 -14.31 -2.73 -5.04
C TYR A 128 -15.71 -2.96 -4.52
N ALA A 129 -15.99 -2.30 -3.40
CA ALA A 129 -17.30 -2.22 -2.81
C ALA A 129 -17.75 -0.76 -2.69
N ARG A 130 -19.06 -0.57 -2.68
CA ARG A 130 -19.70 0.75 -2.60
C ARG A 130 -20.68 0.80 -1.44
N SER A 131 -20.58 1.85 -0.65
CA SER A 131 -21.61 2.30 0.28
C SER A 131 -22.31 3.55 -0.26
N ALA A 132 -23.62 3.65 -0.03
CA ALA A 132 -24.44 4.81 -0.36
C ALA A 132 -24.93 5.58 0.89
N ASP A 133 -24.56 5.12 2.08
CA ASP A 133 -25.10 5.52 3.38
C ASP A 133 -24.00 5.97 4.36
N GLY A 134 -22.89 6.47 3.80
CA GLY A 134 -21.74 6.94 4.57
C GLY A 134 -21.00 5.81 5.29
N GLY A 135 -20.95 4.62 4.70
CA GLY A 135 -20.21 3.46 5.20
C GLY A 135 -20.94 2.62 6.27
N GLN A 136 -22.27 2.75 6.39
CA GLN A 136 -23.04 1.88 7.30
C GLN A 136 -23.24 0.49 6.70
N THR A 137 -23.46 0.41 5.39
CA THR A 137 -23.53 -0.84 4.64
C THR A 137 -22.75 -0.73 3.33
N PHE A 138 -22.19 -1.86 2.89
CA PHE A 138 -21.46 -1.97 1.62
C PHE A 138 -22.09 -3.03 0.72
N ILE A 139 -21.97 -2.78 -0.58
CA ILE A 139 -22.27 -3.74 -1.64
C ILE A 139 -20.97 -4.02 -2.35
N ASP A 140 -20.52 -5.27 -2.33
CA ASP A 140 -19.42 -5.76 -3.15
C ASP A 140 -19.85 -5.75 -4.62
N LEU A 141 -19.14 -4.97 -5.44
CA LEU A 141 -19.39 -4.84 -6.88
C LEU A 141 -18.41 -5.67 -7.71
N GLY A 142 -17.53 -6.40 -7.03
CA GLY A 142 -16.53 -7.26 -7.62
C GLY A 142 -15.46 -6.50 -8.38
N ARG A 143 -14.93 -7.16 -9.42
CA ARG A 143 -13.77 -6.69 -10.16
C ARG A 143 -14.00 -5.35 -10.87
N VAL A 144 -12.96 -4.53 -10.88
CA VAL A 144 -12.88 -3.40 -11.81
C VAL A 144 -12.66 -3.91 -13.25
N PRO A 145 -13.35 -3.37 -14.28
CA PRO A 145 -13.13 -3.77 -15.67
C PRO A 145 -11.74 -3.38 -16.17
N PRO A 146 -10.93 -4.32 -16.71
CA PRO A 146 -9.63 -3.96 -17.25
C PRO A 146 -9.77 -3.33 -18.67
N ASN A 147 -8.64 -2.94 -19.28
CA ASN A 147 -8.63 -2.64 -20.71
C ASN A 147 -8.97 -3.90 -21.52
N SER A 148 -9.72 -3.76 -22.61
CA SER A 148 -10.18 -4.87 -23.48
C SER A 148 -9.07 -5.82 -23.97
N ARG A 149 -7.82 -5.37 -24.02
CA ARG A 149 -6.66 -6.17 -24.46
C ARG A 149 -5.83 -6.72 -23.30
N SER A 150 -6.14 -6.34 -22.07
CA SER A 150 -5.33 -6.61 -20.89
C SER A 150 -6.10 -7.45 -19.86
N VAL A 151 -5.35 -7.99 -18.90
CA VAL A 151 -5.89 -8.38 -17.60
C VAL A 151 -5.45 -7.37 -16.55
N GLY A 152 -6.30 -7.13 -15.57
CA GLY A 152 -5.97 -6.33 -14.39
C GLY A 152 -5.23 -7.18 -13.36
N PHE A 153 -4.25 -6.57 -12.72
CA PHE A 153 -3.58 -7.08 -11.54
C PHE A 153 -3.96 -6.20 -10.34
N SER A 154 -3.22 -6.33 -9.25
CA SER A 154 -3.49 -5.74 -7.95
C SER A 154 -2.82 -4.36 -7.80
N ASP A 155 -2.63 -3.88 -6.56
CA ASP A 155 -2.24 -2.51 -6.16
C ASP A 155 -3.33 -1.44 -6.44
N PRO A 156 -4.60 -1.66 -6.02
CA PRO A 156 -5.65 -0.69 -6.30
C PRO A 156 -5.37 0.68 -5.65
N SER A 157 -5.65 1.75 -6.39
CA SER A 157 -5.64 3.12 -5.89
C SER A 157 -6.88 3.89 -6.34
N LEU A 158 -7.59 4.50 -5.39
CA LEU A 158 -8.77 5.32 -5.63
C LEU A 158 -8.47 6.81 -5.46
N GLY A 159 -9.16 7.61 -6.26
CA GLY A 159 -9.24 9.05 -6.11
C GLY A 159 -10.60 9.54 -6.58
N VAL A 160 -11.01 10.73 -6.16
CA VAL A 160 -12.28 11.32 -6.59
C VAL A 160 -12.10 12.80 -6.84
N ASP A 161 -12.70 13.33 -7.90
CA ASP A 161 -12.68 14.78 -8.16
C ASP A 161 -13.77 15.55 -7.40
N SER A 162 -13.68 16.87 -7.43
CA SER A 162 -14.65 17.80 -6.81
C SER A 162 -16.08 17.66 -7.36
N LYS A 163 -16.28 16.95 -8.46
CA LYS A 163 -17.57 16.71 -9.12
C LYS A 163 -18.15 15.32 -8.81
N GLY A 164 -17.38 14.43 -8.17
CA GLY A 164 -17.76 13.06 -7.86
C GLY A 164 -17.42 12.06 -8.96
N VAL A 165 -16.46 12.37 -9.84
CA VAL A 165 -15.87 11.38 -10.75
C VAL A 165 -14.82 10.61 -9.97
N PHE A 166 -15.06 9.31 -9.80
CA PHE A 166 -14.09 8.42 -9.17
C PHE A 166 -13.11 7.89 -10.20
N TYR A 167 -11.86 7.73 -9.79
CA TYR A 167 -10.77 7.17 -10.59
C TYR A 167 -10.21 5.96 -9.87
N PHE A 168 -9.87 4.93 -10.63
CA PHE A 168 -9.33 3.67 -10.15
C PHE A 168 -8.07 3.36 -10.94
N ALA A 169 -6.95 3.22 -10.26
CA ALA A 169 -5.71 2.73 -10.85
C ALA A 169 -5.40 1.31 -10.35
N ASN A 170 -4.84 0.50 -11.24
CA ASN A 170 -4.22 -0.78 -10.90
C ASN A 170 -3.13 -1.15 -11.93
N ILE A 171 -2.38 -2.23 -11.66
CA ILE A 171 -1.42 -2.83 -12.60
C ILE A 171 -2.16 -3.52 -13.75
N HIS A 172 -1.66 -3.39 -14.97
CA HIS A 172 -2.20 -4.05 -16.16
C HIS A 172 -1.15 -4.84 -16.92
N GLN A 173 -1.60 -5.94 -17.54
CA GLN A 173 -0.77 -6.68 -18.47
C GLN A 173 -1.52 -7.04 -19.74
N ILE A 174 -0.88 -6.86 -20.89
CA ILE A 174 -1.34 -7.39 -22.17
C ILE A 174 -0.62 -8.72 -22.41
N PRO A 175 -1.34 -9.86 -22.42
CA PRO A 175 -0.75 -11.14 -22.80
C PRO A 175 -0.27 -11.11 -24.25
N GLY A 176 0.92 -11.64 -24.51
CA GLY A 176 1.50 -11.70 -25.85
C GLY A 176 2.02 -13.09 -26.22
N PRO A 177 2.19 -13.40 -27.52
CA PRO A 177 2.59 -14.72 -27.98
C PRO A 177 4.04 -15.10 -27.63
N ARG A 178 4.88 -14.11 -27.26
CA ARG A 178 6.29 -14.31 -26.89
C ARG A 178 6.61 -13.82 -25.48
N SER A 179 5.98 -12.72 -25.07
CA SER A 179 6.17 -12.06 -23.78
C SER A 179 4.91 -11.27 -23.43
N ASN A 180 4.63 -11.14 -22.13
CA ASN A 180 3.60 -10.23 -21.63
C ASN A 180 4.17 -8.81 -21.56
N GLN A 181 3.29 -7.83 -21.79
CA GLN A 181 3.63 -6.41 -21.69
C GLN A 181 2.99 -5.81 -20.43
N SER A 182 3.72 -4.98 -19.69
CA SER A 182 3.30 -4.35 -18.44
C SER A 182 2.95 -2.87 -18.61
N PHE A 183 1.86 -2.44 -17.98
CA PHE A 183 1.30 -1.09 -18.01
C PHE A 183 0.68 -0.75 -16.66
N MET A 184 0.48 0.54 -16.41
CA MET A 184 -0.50 1.00 -15.41
C MET A 184 -1.85 1.21 -16.11
N GLY A 185 -2.96 1.09 -15.37
CA GLY A 185 -4.29 1.42 -15.87
C GLY A 185 -4.92 2.55 -15.08
N LEU A 186 -5.78 3.33 -15.74
CA LEU A 186 -6.74 4.22 -15.07
C LEU A 186 -8.13 4.00 -15.64
N ALA A 187 -9.07 3.55 -14.81
CA ALA A 187 -10.50 3.55 -15.10
C ALA A 187 -11.19 4.70 -14.35
N LYS A 188 -12.37 5.12 -14.82
CA LYS A 188 -13.18 6.12 -14.10
C LYS A 188 -14.64 5.76 -14.02
N SER A 189 -15.29 6.22 -12.96
CA SER A 189 -16.73 6.17 -12.76
C SER A 189 -17.29 7.59 -12.77
N THR A 190 -18.35 7.77 -13.56
CA THR A 190 -19.13 9.03 -13.63
C THR A 190 -20.56 8.84 -13.12
N ASP A 191 -20.86 7.66 -12.59
CA ASP A 191 -22.18 7.24 -12.11
C ASP A 191 -22.19 6.97 -10.60
N ASP A 192 -21.39 7.75 -9.87
CA ASP A 192 -21.27 7.72 -8.42
C ASP A 192 -20.71 6.36 -7.92
N GLY A 193 -19.75 5.79 -8.65
CA GLY A 193 -19.05 4.57 -8.26
C GLY A 193 -19.81 3.28 -8.52
N LYS A 194 -20.88 3.29 -9.32
CA LYS A 194 -21.66 2.08 -9.62
C LYS A 194 -20.99 1.23 -10.69
N THR A 195 -20.36 1.87 -11.67
CA THR A 195 -19.60 1.20 -12.72
C THR A 195 -18.35 2.00 -13.06
N PHE A 196 -17.31 1.29 -13.50
CA PHE A 196 -16.08 1.88 -14.03
C PHE A 196 -15.97 1.65 -15.54
N SER A 197 -15.40 2.62 -16.24
CA SER A 197 -15.01 2.48 -17.65
C SER A 197 -13.95 1.38 -17.82
N ALA A 198 -13.70 0.95 -19.06
CA ALA A 198 -12.47 0.25 -19.36
C ALA A 198 -11.26 1.16 -19.06
N ALA A 199 -10.17 0.56 -18.59
CA ALA A 199 -8.97 1.32 -18.24
C ALA A 199 -8.25 1.90 -19.48
N VAL A 200 -7.76 3.13 -19.36
CA VAL A 200 -6.73 3.72 -20.21
C VAL A 200 -5.38 3.18 -19.76
N LEU A 201 -4.56 2.70 -20.70
CA LEU A 201 -3.24 2.13 -20.40
C LEU A 201 -2.13 3.18 -20.48
N ILE A 202 -1.27 3.23 -19.46
CA ILE A 202 -0.10 4.10 -19.37
C ILE A 202 1.16 3.23 -19.38
N SER A 203 2.07 3.49 -20.30
CA SER A 203 3.37 2.81 -20.37
C SER A 203 4.42 3.55 -19.54
N GLY A 204 5.47 2.83 -19.13
CA GLY A 204 6.68 3.44 -18.60
C GLY A 204 7.59 4.02 -19.69
N THR A 205 8.90 4.09 -19.40
CA THR A 205 9.86 4.80 -20.26
C THR A 205 10.54 3.93 -21.32
N GLY A 206 10.35 2.62 -21.27
CA GLY A 206 11.01 1.69 -22.20
C GLY A 206 10.13 0.52 -22.64
N PRO A 207 10.75 -0.54 -23.22
CA PRO A 207 10.01 -1.65 -23.79
C PRO A 207 9.12 -2.34 -22.75
N THR A 208 7.82 -2.38 -23.02
CA THR A 208 6.79 -2.85 -22.07
C THR A 208 6.89 -4.34 -21.74
N ASP A 209 7.61 -5.11 -22.55
CA ASP A 209 7.86 -6.54 -22.33
C ASP A 209 9.13 -6.83 -21.52
N VAL A 210 9.89 -5.79 -21.17
CA VAL A 210 11.09 -5.87 -20.35
C VAL A 210 10.96 -4.99 -19.10
N HIS A 211 10.26 -3.86 -19.19
CA HIS A 211 10.06 -2.93 -18.07
C HIS A 211 8.75 -3.24 -17.35
N PHE A 212 8.86 -3.66 -16.10
CA PHE A 212 7.71 -3.99 -15.25
C PHE A 212 7.25 -2.76 -14.48
N GLN A 213 5.94 -2.53 -14.41
CA GLN A 213 5.33 -1.41 -13.71
C GLN A 213 4.67 -1.93 -12.42
N ASP A 214 4.85 -1.22 -11.30
CA ASP A 214 4.45 -1.69 -9.98
C ASP A 214 4.15 -0.55 -9.00
N LYS A 215 3.23 -0.79 -8.07
CA LYS A 215 2.89 0.10 -6.94
C LYS A 215 2.49 1.53 -7.33
N GLU A 216 1.47 1.66 -8.17
CA GLU A 216 0.86 2.94 -8.50
C GLU A 216 -0.05 3.46 -7.39
N LEU A 217 0.05 4.76 -7.14
CA LEU A 217 -0.93 5.51 -6.38
C LEU A 217 -1.33 6.76 -7.15
N ILE A 218 -2.58 7.18 -6.95
CA ILE A 218 -3.14 8.38 -7.58
C ILE A 218 -3.51 9.45 -6.57
N ALA A 219 -3.45 10.71 -7.03
CA ALA A 219 -4.03 11.86 -6.36
C ALA A 219 -4.82 12.70 -7.36
N VAL A 220 -5.94 13.26 -6.93
CA VAL A 220 -6.79 14.12 -7.76
C VAL A 220 -6.78 15.54 -7.17
N ASP A 221 -6.58 16.51 -8.05
CA ASP A 221 -6.58 17.91 -7.65
C ASP A 221 -8.00 18.41 -7.39
N ASN A 222 -8.37 18.53 -6.12
CA ASN A 222 -9.62 19.17 -5.69
C ASN A 222 -9.39 20.56 -5.06
N SER A 223 -8.34 21.28 -5.45
CA SER A 223 -7.95 22.53 -4.79
C SER A 223 -8.91 23.67 -5.10
N GLY A 224 -9.79 23.52 -6.10
CA GLY A 224 -10.58 24.60 -6.69
C GLY A 224 -9.74 25.61 -7.47
N GLY A 225 -8.43 25.36 -7.60
CA GLY A 225 -7.47 26.23 -8.27
C GLY A 225 -7.36 25.97 -9.77
N ARG A 226 -6.25 26.46 -10.35
CA ARG A 226 -5.96 26.37 -11.79
C ARG A 226 -5.91 24.93 -12.31
N PHE A 227 -5.58 23.97 -11.46
CA PHE A 227 -5.33 22.59 -11.81
C PHE A 227 -6.43 21.63 -11.34
N ASP A 228 -7.55 22.16 -10.84
CA ASP A 228 -8.69 21.36 -10.34
C ASP A 228 -9.18 20.36 -11.39
N GLY A 229 -9.37 19.11 -10.96
CA GLY A 229 -9.75 17.97 -11.80
C GLY A 229 -8.57 17.26 -12.48
N ASN A 230 -7.33 17.75 -12.35
CA ASN A 230 -6.17 17.00 -12.83
C ASN A 230 -5.99 15.70 -12.02
N VAL A 231 -5.61 14.63 -12.72
CA VAL A 231 -5.28 13.33 -12.12
C VAL A 231 -3.77 13.13 -12.20
N TYR A 232 -3.15 12.83 -11.08
CA TYR A 232 -1.73 12.56 -10.96
C TYR A 232 -1.50 11.11 -10.57
N MET A 233 -0.60 10.42 -11.27
CA MET A 233 -0.22 9.05 -10.96
C MET A 233 1.29 8.98 -10.80
N ALA A 234 1.74 8.31 -9.76
CA ALA A 234 3.14 7.98 -9.57
C ALA A 234 3.29 6.50 -9.23
N TRP A 235 4.36 5.87 -9.71
CA TRP A 235 4.59 4.43 -9.54
C TRP A 235 6.08 4.10 -9.68
N THR A 236 6.42 2.81 -9.51
CA THR A 236 7.79 2.32 -9.70
C THR A 236 7.88 1.55 -11.01
N GLU A 237 8.78 1.95 -11.90
CA GLU A 237 9.18 1.15 -13.06
C GLU A 237 10.45 0.37 -12.73
N PHE A 238 10.39 -0.95 -12.90
CA PHE A 238 11.52 -1.85 -12.81
C PHE A 238 12.08 -2.13 -14.20
N SER A 239 13.32 -1.72 -14.41
CA SER A 239 14.07 -1.99 -15.64
C SER A 239 15.38 -2.72 -15.33
N PRO A 240 16.03 -3.35 -16.32
CA PRO A 240 17.35 -3.93 -16.13
C PRO A 240 18.39 -2.98 -15.53
N ASP A 241 18.23 -1.67 -15.75
CA ASP A 241 19.11 -0.63 -15.21
C ASP A 241 18.80 -0.27 -13.75
N GLY A 242 17.68 -0.75 -13.21
CA GLY A 242 17.23 -0.48 -11.85
C GLY A 242 15.75 -0.02 -11.78
N PRO A 243 15.19 0.03 -10.56
CA PRO A 243 13.91 0.66 -10.29
C PRO A 243 14.02 2.19 -10.39
N ARG A 244 12.94 2.84 -10.83
CA ARG A 244 12.82 4.30 -10.86
C ARG A 244 11.40 4.75 -10.58
N ILE A 245 11.26 5.89 -9.90
CA ILE A 245 9.97 6.52 -9.65
C ILE A 245 9.55 7.29 -10.90
N LEU A 246 8.38 6.93 -11.43
CA LEU A 246 7.77 7.60 -12.56
C LEU A 246 6.56 8.43 -12.13
N PHE A 247 6.25 9.45 -12.93
CA PHE A 247 5.09 10.31 -12.77
C PHE A 247 4.45 10.63 -14.11
N VAL A 248 3.11 10.66 -14.13
CA VAL A 248 2.31 11.25 -15.21
C VAL A 248 1.19 12.11 -14.64
N ARG A 249 0.68 13.00 -15.49
CA ARG A 249 -0.52 13.77 -15.22
C ARG A 249 -1.52 13.68 -16.37
N SER A 250 -2.80 13.71 -16.04
CA SER A 250 -3.90 13.95 -16.96
C SER A 250 -4.55 15.29 -16.63
N THR A 251 -4.86 16.06 -17.67
CA THR A 251 -5.56 17.36 -17.57
C THR A 251 -6.92 17.34 -18.27
N ASP A 252 -7.41 16.14 -18.62
CA ASP A 252 -8.64 15.91 -19.36
C ASP A 252 -9.54 14.84 -18.70
N GLY A 253 -9.40 14.66 -17.38
CA GLY A 253 -10.21 13.73 -16.60
C GLY A 253 -9.88 12.27 -16.88
N GLY A 254 -8.58 11.95 -16.99
CA GLY A 254 -8.07 10.59 -17.12
C GLY A 254 -8.13 9.99 -18.53
N GLU A 255 -8.45 10.78 -19.56
CA GLU A 255 -8.56 10.28 -20.95
C GLU A 255 -7.18 10.13 -21.60
N THR A 256 -6.30 11.11 -21.40
CA THR A 256 -4.91 11.06 -21.87
C THR A 256 -3.94 11.51 -20.78
N PHE A 257 -2.68 11.10 -20.93
CA PHE A 257 -1.61 11.38 -19.98
C PHE A 257 -0.40 11.99 -20.67
N SER A 258 0.36 12.79 -19.91
CA SER A 258 1.69 13.23 -20.30
C SER A 258 2.63 12.05 -20.55
N ALA A 259 3.74 12.31 -21.24
CA ALA A 259 4.85 11.35 -21.25
C ALA A 259 5.35 11.09 -19.80
N PRO A 260 5.79 9.86 -19.47
CA PRO A 260 6.33 9.55 -18.14
C PRO A 260 7.58 10.38 -17.83
N MET A 261 7.62 10.95 -16.64
CA MET A 261 8.75 11.68 -16.09
C MET A 261 9.43 10.83 -15.00
N VAL A 262 10.76 10.72 -15.04
CA VAL A 262 11.53 10.11 -13.96
C VAL A 262 11.74 11.12 -12.84
N LEU A 263 11.39 10.78 -11.60
CA LEU A 263 11.51 11.66 -10.43
C LEU A 263 12.64 11.26 -9.48
N SER A 264 13.02 9.98 -9.45
CA SER A 264 14.08 9.50 -8.56
C SER A 264 15.47 9.71 -9.16
N ASP A 265 16.42 10.12 -8.32
CA ASP A 265 17.85 10.12 -8.65
C ASP A 265 18.59 8.93 -7.99
N ASP A 266 17.94 8.25 -7.04
CA ASP A 266 18.45 7.10 -6.29
C ASP A 266 18.44 5.81 -7.14
N LEU A 267 19.30 4.84 -6.80
CA LEU A 267 19.47 3.59 -7.58
C LEU A 267 18.52 2.47 -7.14
N SER A 268 17.92 2.58 -5.95
CA SER A 268 16.97 1.62 -5.41
C SER A 268 15.81 2.35 -4.76
N VAL A 269 14.61 2.25 -5.34
CA VAL A 269 13.43 3.03 -4.92
C VAL A 269 12.14 2.24 -5.03
N GLN A 270 11.14 2.61 -4.23
CA GLN A 270 9.75 2.19 -4.41
C GLN A 270 8.77 3.10 -3.65
N GLY A 271 7.46 2.86 -3.85
CA GLY A 271 6.43 3.37 -2.95
C GLY A 271 6.11 4.82 -3.25
N ALA A 272 5.98 5.15 -4.54
CA ALA A 272 5.64 6.49 -4.96
C ALA A 272 4.22 6.83 -4.50
N THR A 273 4.09 7.87 -3.69
CA THR A 273 2.79 8.34 -3.19
C THR A 273 2.62 9.81 -3.59
N PRO A 274 1.73 10.13 -4.56
CA PRO A 274 1.42 11.52 -4.89
C PRO A 274 0.43 12.13 -3.88
N ALA A 275 0.53 13.44 -3.67
CA ALA A 275 -0.43 14.22 -2.88
C ALA A 275 -0.58 15.63 -3.46
N VAL A 276 -1.74 16.26 -3.24
CA VAL A 276 -2.04 17.61 -3.74
C VAL A 276 -2.20 18.58 -2.58
N GLY A 277 -1.48 19.70 -2.68
CA GLY A 277 -1.55 20.82 -1.78
C GLY A 277 -2.75 21.73 -2.03
N PRO A 278 -2.97 22.69 -1.13
CA PRO A 278 -4.22 23.42 -1.10
C PRO A 278 -4.31 24.53 -2.15
N ASN A 279 -3.23 24.78 -2.91
CA ASN A 279 -3.22 25.68 -4.05
C ASN A 279 -2.91 24.94 -5.37
N GLY A 280 -3.01 23.61 -5.39
CA GLY A 280 -2.70 22.77 -6.55
C GLY A 280 -1.22 22.41 -6.68
N GLU A 281 -0.42 22.61 -5.62
CA GLU A 281 0.94 22.06 -5.58
C GLU A 281 0.90 20.54 -5.61
N VAL A 282 1.80 19.90 -6.35
CA VAL A 282 1.87 18.43 -6.41
C VAL A 282 3.13 17.97 -5.67
N TYR A 283 2.96 17.03 -4.77
CA TYR A 283 4.04 16.38 -4.05
C TYR A 283 4.11 14.91 -4.48
N VAL A 284 5.31 14.38 -4.66
CA VAL A 284 5.52 12.93 -4.83
C VAL A 284 6.57 12.49 -3.83
N ILE A 285 6.20 11.55 -2.96
CA ILE A 285 7.04 10.99 -1.91
C ILE A 285 7.41 9.56 -2.32
N TRP A 286 8.62 9.11 -2.03
CA TRP A 286 9.02 7.72 -2.24
C TRP A 286 10.04 7.24 -1.20
N LEU A 287 10.17 5.93 -1.07
CA LEU A 287 11.22 5.29 -0.31
C LEU A 287 12.47 5.13 -1.20
N SER A 288 13.60 5.65 -0.72
CA SER A 288 14.94 5.35 -1.23
C SER A 288 15.60 4.30 -0.33
N LEU A 289 16.08 3.23 -0.94
CA LEU A 289 16.75 2.09 -0.33
C LEU A 289 18.27 2.10 -0.55
N ASP A 290 18.81 3.20 -1.06
CA ASP A 290 20.25 3.43 -1.17
C ASP A 290 20.91 3.47 0.22
N SER A 291 22.24 3.64 0.28
CA SER A 291 22.98 3.71 1.54
C SER A 291 22.46 4.86 2.43
N GLY A 292 21.79 4.51 3.53
CA GLY A 292 21.08 5.47 4.38
C GLY A 292 19.61 5.62 3.96
N ARG A 293 18.82 4.54 4.14
CA ARG A 293 17.41 4.46 3.77
C ARG A 293 16.67 5.73 4.17
N SER A 294 15.91 6.31 3.25
CA SER A 294 15.27 7.59 3.48
C SER A 294 13.97 7.75 2.70
N LEU A 295 13.09 8.59 3.20
CA LEU A 295 11.97 9.09 2.42
C LEU A 295 12.41 10.34 1.68
N LYS A 296 12.14 10.38 0.39
CA LYS A 296 12.41 11.51 -0.50
C LYS A 296 11.10 12.14 -0.93
N ILE A 297 11.12 13.44 -1.18
CA ILE A 297 9.97 14.18 -1.71
C ILE A 297 10.43 15.14 -2.80
N ARG A 298 9.63 15.27 -3.86
CA ARG A 298 9.70 16.39 -4.81
C ARG A 298 8.38 17.15 -4.81
N ARG A 299 8.48 18.45 -5.11
CA ARG A 299 7.34 19.37 -5.24
C ARG A 299 7.28 19.94 -6.65
N SER A 300 6.07 20.11 -7.15
CA SER A 300 5.72 20.86 -8.36
C SER A 300 4.76 21.99 -8.01
N ASP A 301 5.00 23.18 -8.55
CA ASP A 301 4.14 24.36 -8.42
C ASP A 301 3.35 24.67 -9.70
N ASP A 302 3.50 23.83 -10.74
CA ASP A 302 2.96 24.04 -12.09
C ASP A 302 2.01 22.92 -12.54
N GLY A 303 1.41 22.21 -11.57
CA GLY A 303 0.45 21.14 -11.84
C GLY A 303 1.10 19.91 -12.47
N GLY A 304 2.31 19.57 -12.01
CA GLY A 304 3.06 18.38 -12.45
C GLY A 304 3.77 18.52 -13.81
N VAL A 305 3.94 19.74 -14.34
CA VAL A 305 4.72 19.94 -15.58
C VAL A 305 6.21 19.78 -15.32
N SER A 306 6.68 20.28 -14.19
CA SER A 306 8.06 20.14 -13.72
C SER A 306 8.12 20.00 -12.21
N PHE A 307 9.20 19.39 -11.71
CA PHE A 307 9.44 19.21 -10.28
C PHE A 307 10.76 19.85 -9.86
N GLY A 308 10.77 20.44 -8.68
CA GLY A 308 11.98 20.92 -8.02
C GLY A 308 12.92 19.78 -7.61
N PRO A 309 14.05 20.11 -6.93
CA PRO A 309 14.99 19.11 -6.44
C PRO A 309 14.37 18.21 -5.37
N ALA A 310 14.89 16.99 -5.23
CA ALA A 310 14.49 16.09 -4.17
C ALA A 310 14.97 16.59 -2.79
N VAL A 311 14.10 16.47 -1.79
CA VAL A 311 14.39 16.75 -0.37
C VAL A 311 14.27 15.44 0.40
N THR A 312 15.17 15.20 1.36
CA THR A 312 15.04 14.08 2.29
C THR A 312 14.06 14.47 3.40
N ALA A 313 12.92 13.78 3.47
CA ALA A 313 11.91 14.00 4.49
C ALA A 313 12.23 13.30 5.82
N ALA A 314 12.76 12.07 5.76
CA ALA A 314 13.13 11.29 6.93
C ALA A 314 14.27 10.33 6.62
N GLN A 315 15.06 10.00 7.65
CA GLN A 315 16.00 8.87 7.66
C GLN A 315 15.35 7.70 8.39
N LEU A 316 15.53 6.50 7.86
CA LEU A 316 14.84 5.30 8.31
C LEU A 316 15.84 4.20 8.62
N ALA A 317 15.43 3.34 9.54
CA ALA A 317 16.11 2.10 9.82
C ALA A 317 15.23 0.92 9.38
N ARG A 318 15.89 -0.15 8.94
CA ARG A 318 15.24 -1.29 8.31
C ARG A 318 14.41 -2.07 9.32
N THR A 319 13.13 -2.21 9.04
CA THR A 319 12.19 -3.06 9.79
C THR A 319 12.29 -4.51 9.32
N ALA A 320 12.92 -5.38 10.11
CA ALA A 320 13.10 -6.78 9.72
C ALA A 320 13.32 -7.74 10.91
N ASP A 321 12.48 -8.78 11.00
CA ASP A 321 12.82 -9.98 11.77
C ASP A 321 13.78 -10.86 10.94
N PRO A 322 14.98 -11.21 11.45
CA PRO A 322 15.96 -11.97 10.68
C PRO A 322 15.48 -13.37 10.26
N GLN A 323 14.69 -14.04 11.09
CA GLN A 323 14.23 -15.40 10.82
C GLN A 323 13.16 -15.41 9.74
N ALA A 324 12.16 -14.53 9.86
CA ALA A 324 11.13 -14.33 8.87
C ALA A 324 11.74 -13.83 7.56
N THR A 325 12.68 -12.88 7.60
CA THR A 325 13.34 -12.36 6.39
C THR A 325 14.04 -13.47 5.62
N ASN A 326 14.76 -14.35 6.31
CA ASN A 326 15.40 -15.51 5.67
C ASN A 326 14.37 -16.47 5.06
N ALA A 327 13.26 -16.72 5.76
CA ALA A 327 12.19 -17.60 5.29
C ALA A 327 11.45 -17.02 4.08
N CYS A 328 11.11 -15.73 4.12
CA CYS A 328 10.45 -14.97 3.07
C CYS A 328 11.37 -14.62 1.90
N ARG A 329 12.69 -14.77 2.06
CA ARG A 329 13.72 -14.35 1.09
C ARG A 329 13.63 -12.86 0.71
N ARG A 330 12.94 -12.09 1.54
CA ARG A 330 12.59 -10.68 1.40
C ARG A 330 12.36 -10.14 2.81
N GLN A 331 12.54 -8.85 3.00
CA GLN A 331 12.32 -8.18 4.29
C GLN A 331 10.95 -8.54 4.86
N ALA A 332 10.89 -9.03 6.10
CA ALA A 332 9.65 -9.47 6.71
C ALA A 332 9.62 -9.28 8.23
N LEU A 333 8.42 -9.09 8.76
CA LEU A 333 8.13 -9.14 10.19
C LEU A 333 7.95 -10.57 10.67
N LYS A 334 8.01 -10.76 11.99
CA LYS A 334 7.65 -12.01 12.65
C LYS A 334 6.26 -12.47 12.20
N GLY A 335 6.09 -13.78 12.02
CA GLY A 335 4.85 -14.34 11.47
C GLY A 335 4.79 -14.36 9.95
N GLY A 336 5.89 -14.07 9.26
CA GLY A 336 6.00 -14.20 7.81
C GLY A 336 5.15 -13.19 7.07
N ILE A 337 5.23 -11.92 7.46
CA ILE A 337 4.59 -10.80 6.77
C ILE A 337 5.67 -10.02 6.03
N ARG A 338 5.64 -10.03 4.71
CA ARG A 338 6.47 -9.16 3.88
C ARG A 338 6.15 -7.71 4.24
N THR A 339 7.20 -6.92 4.48
CA THR A 339 7.09 -5.50 4.84
C THR A 339 8.16 -4.65 4.13
N LEU A 340 7.83 -3.38 3.93
CA LEU A 340 8.74 -2.32 3.49
C LEU A 340 8.28 -1.00 4.12
N GLU A 341 9.18 -0.05 4.32
CA GLU A 341 8.87 1.24 4.96
C GLU A 341 8.18 2.22 4.01
N LEU A 342 7.06 1.79 3.39
CA LEU A 342 6.32 2.58 2.41
C LEU A 342 5.71 3.83 3.07
N PRO A 343 5.78 5.01 2.43
CA PRO A 343 5.21 6.23 2.95
C PRO A 343 3.70 6.33 2.68
N SER A 344 2.94 6.79 3.66
CA SER A 344 1.61 7.36 3.47
C SER A 344 1.67 8.86 3.76
N VAL A 345 1.01 9.68 2.92
CA VAL A 345 1.09 11.15 3.00
C VAL A 345 -0.29 11.78 2.95
N ALA A 346 -0.48 12.83 3.74
CA ALA A 346 -1.60 13.74 3.61
C ALA A 346 -1.10 15.19 3.66
N VAL A 347 -1.75 16.08 2.90
CA VAL A 347 -1.52 17.52 2.96
C VAL A 347 -2.75 18.17 3.57
N ASP A 348 -2.56 19.05 4.53
CA ASP A 348 -3.66 19.81 5.11
C ASP A 348 -4.23 20.78 4.07
N ARG A 349 -5.45 20.49 3.64
CA ARG A 349 -6.17 21.30 2.65
C ARG A 349 -7.29 22.14 3.25
N SER A 350 -7.45 22.06 4.55
CA SER A 350 -8.58 22.59 5.28
C SER A 350 -8.53 24.12 5.28
N PRO A 351 -9.55 24.81 4.75
CA PRO A 351 -9.54 26.28 4.63
C PRO A 351 -9.50 26.98 5.99
N THR A 352 -9.96 26.31 7.04
CA THR A 352 -10.03 26.82 8.42
C THR A 352 -8.87 26.36 9.30
N SER A 353 -7.99 25.48 8.80
CA SER A 353 -6.87 24.96 9.60
C SER A 353 -5.76 26.00 9.73
N PHE A 354 -5.20 26.12 10.95
CA PHE A 354 -3.98 26.86 11.19
C PHE A 354 -2.77 26.26 10.45
N PHE A 355 -2.81 24.96 10.17
CA PHE A 355 -1.74 24.22 9.50
C PHE A 355 -2.01 24.03 8.00
N ARG A 356 -2.95 24.75 7.38
CA ARG A 356 -3.24 24.63 5.95
C ARG A 356 -1.96 24.70 5.11
N GLY A 357 -1.73 23.67 4.29
CA GLY A 357 -0.53 23.48 3.48
C GLY A 357 0.58 22.66 4.14
N ALA A 358 0.40 22.25 5.40
CA ALA A 358 1.31 21.34 6.07
C ALA A 358 1.27 19.95 5.41
N ILE A 359 2.43 19.32 5.31
CA ILE A 359 2.60 17.97 4.75
C ILE A 359 2.91 17.04 5.92
N TYR A 360 2.16 15.96 6.04
CA TYR A 360 2.36 14.93 7.05
C TYR A 360 2.69 13.62 6.36
N ILE A 361 3.82 13.02 6.71
CA ILE A 361 4.27 11.74 6.15
C ILE A 361 4.40 10.75 7.29
N VAL A 362 3.65 9.64 7.21
CA VAL A 362 3.74 8.52 8.15
C VAL A 362 4.42 7.33 7.50
N TYR A 363 5.20 6.62 8.30
CA TYR A 363 5.97 5.46 7.88
C TYR A 363 6.29 4.59 9.10
N GLN A 364 6.68 3.36 8.84
CA GLN A 364 7.22 2.46 9.87
C GLN A 364 8.77 2.47 9.82
N SER A 365 9.43 2.28 10.96
CA SER A 365 10.89 2.21 11.06
C SER A 365 11.32 1.46 12.32
N ASP A 366 12.55 0.96 12.33
CA ASP A 366 13.19 0.28 13.47
C ASP A 366 14.44 1.03 13.96
N PRO A 367 14.29 2.24 14.53
CA PRO A 367 15.43 3.12 14.79
C PRO A 367 16.42 2.58 15.84
N ASP A 368 16.01 1.69 16.73
CA ASP A 368 16.88 1.05 17.71
C ASP A 368 17.51 -0.25 17.18
N GLY A 369 16.89 -0.93 16.20
CA GLY A 369 17.47 -1.98 15.34
C GLY A 369 17.91 -3.26 16.04
N ASN A 370 17.80 -3.28 17.37
CA ASN A 370 18.07 -4.39 18.28
C ASN A 370 17.04 -4.40 19.42
N GLY A 371 15.93 -3.67 19.23
CA GLY A 371 14.79 -3.63 20.12
C GLY A 371 14.13 -4.99 20.23
N PRO A 372 13.26 -5.18 21.24
CA PRO A 372 12.53 -6.41 21.39
C PRO A 372 11.37 -6.53 20.36
N ASP A 373 10.95 -5.41 19.76
CA ASP A 373 10.18 -5.27 18.53
C ASP A 373 11.07 -4.82 17.36
N THR A 374 10.54 -4.88 16.14
CA THR A 374 11.27 -4.57 14.90
C THR A 374 10.61 -3.46 14.07
N SER A 375 9.58 -2.80 14.60
CA SER A 375 8.81 -1.82 13.85
C SER A 375 7.96 -0.95 14.75
N ASP A 376 8.14 0.36 14.62
CA ASP A 376 7.32 1.41 15.20
C ASP A 376 6.79 2.35 14.12
N VAL A 377 5.69 3.06 14.38
CA VAL A 377 5.11 4.05 13.45
C VAL A 377 5.57 5.45 13.81
N PHE A 378 6.10 6.17 12.83
CA PHE A 378 6.59 7.54 12.96
C PHE A 378 5.89 8.49 12.00
N LEU A 379 5.86 9.76 12.37
CA LEU A 379 5.41 10.87 11.54
C LEU A 379 6.49 11.95 11.47
N VAL A 380 6.66 12.54 10.28
CA VAL A 380 7.36 13.82 10.08
C VAL A 380 6.42 14.85 9.44
N SER A 381 6.54 16.10 9.87
CA SER A 381 5.73 17.22 9.38
C SER A 381 6.59 18.25 8.66
N SER A 382 6.08 18.83 7.58
CA SER A 382 6.63 20.03 6.94
C SER A 382 5.61 21.16 6.96
N PHE A 383 6.06 22.36 7.35
CA PHE A 383 5.23 23.59 7.40
C PHE A 383 5.71 24.66 6.43
N ASP A 384 6.70 24.35 5.58
CA ASP A 384 7.29 25.26 4.58
C ASP A 384 7.14 24.73 3.14
N GLY A 385 6.18 23.83 2.96
CA GLY A 385 5.82 23.22 1.68
C GLY A 385 6.89 22.26 1.18
N GLY A 386 7.40 21.40 2.07
CA GLY A 386 8.29 20.28 1.76
C GLY A 386 9.76 20.62 1.66
N LYS A 387 10.20 21.80 2.13
CA LYS A 387 11.62 22.20 2.08
C LYS A 387 12.39 21.68 3.28
N THR A 388 11.76 21.68 4.45
CA THR A 388 12.29 21.09 5.68
C THR A 388 11.23 20.28 6.41
N PHE A 389 11.68 19.32 7.21
CA PHE A 389 10.83 18.42 7.98
C PHE A 389 11.23 18.44 9.45
N SER A 390 10.25 18.22 10.32
CA SER A 390 10.47 18.03 11.76
C SER A 390 11.32 16.79 12.04
N PRO A 391 11.92 16.66 13.23
CA PRO A 391 12.33 15.37 13.73
C PRO A 391 11.16 14.36 13.73
N PRO A 392 11.42 13.05 13.58
CA PRO A 392 10.39 12.01 13.67
C PRO A 392 9.70 12.00 15.04
N VAL A 393 8.38 11.87 15.03
CA VAL A 393 7.53 11.69 16.22
C VAL A 393 6.95 10.28 16.18
N ARG A 394 7.17 9.48 17.24
CA ARG A 394 6.53 8.16 17.38
C ARG A 394 5.02 8.36 17.57
N VAL A 395 4.21 7.66 16.79
CA VAL A 395 2.74 7.79 16.74
C VAL A 395 2.08 6.82 17.72
N ASN A 396 2.60 5.60 17.79
CA ASN A 396 2.12 4.57 18.70
C ASN A 396 2.54 4.88 20.15
N ASP A 397 1.60 4.74 21.08
CA ASP A 397 1.81 4.94 22.52
C ASP A 397 2.05 3.62 23.29
N ASP A 398 2.36 2.55 22.58
CA ASP A 398 2.64 1.27 23.20
C ASP A 398 4.03 1.25 23.85
N HIS A 399 4.17 0.36 24.83
CA HIS A 399 5.41 0.13 25.58
C HIS A 399 5.75 -1.36 25.61
N THR A 400 5.26 -2.10 24.62
CA THR A 400 5.38 -3.55 24.52
C THR A 400 6.50 -3.91 23.54
N PRO A 401 7.03 -5.15 23.60
CA PRO A 401 8.00 -5.62 22.63
C PRO A 401 7.33 -6.19 21.36
N THR A 402 6.36 -5.48 20.79
CA THR A 402 5.58 -6.00 19.64
C THR A 402 5.46 -4.95 18.54
N ASP A 403 5.31 -5.41 17.29
CA ASP A 403 5.47 -4.57 16.10
C ASP A 403 4.21 -3.71 15.78
N GLN A 404 4.44 -2.51 15.25
CA GLN A 404 3.43 -1.65 14.60
C GLN A 404 3.84 -1.34 13.15
N PHE A 405 2.92 -1.47 12.20
CA PHE A 405 3.25 -1.46 10.77
C PHE A 405 2.10 -1.02 9.85
N MET A 406 2.43 -0.77 8.57
CA MET A 406 1.50 -0.32 7.51
C MET A 406 0.59 0.85 7.90
N PRO A 407 1.15 2.01 8.29
CA PRO A 407 0.36 3.15 8.69
C PRO A 407 -0.32 3.85 7.50
N ALA A 408 -1.48 4.44 7.76
CA ALA A 408 -2.21 5.29 6.83
C ALA A 408 -2.62 6.60 7.52
N ILE A 409 -2.66 7.70 6.77
CA ILE A 409 -2.92 9.04 7.30
C ILE A 409 -4.00 9.78 6.50
N ALA A 410 -4.82 10.58 7.20
CA ALA A 410 -5.69 11.60 6.61
C ALA A 410 -5.75 12.85 7.49
N VAL A 411 -6.16 13.98 6.89
CA VAL A 411 -6.40 15.25 7.60
C VAL A 411 -7.87 15.62 7.47
N ALA A 412 -8.53 15.83 8.59
CA ALA A 412 -9.93 16.24 8.66
C ALA A 412 -10.11 17.73 8.31
N ALA A 413 -11.36 18.14 8.05
CA ALA A 413 -11.67 19.51 7.62
C ALA A 413 -11.32 20.61 8.65
N ASP A 414 -11.07 20.25 9.92
CA ASP A 414 -10.62 21.17 10.97
C ASP A 414 -9.08 21.22 11.14
N GLY A 415 -8.33 20.45 10.34
CA GLY A 415 -6.88 20.31 10.43
C GLY A 415 -6.40 19.22 11.38
N THR A 416 -7.32 18.48 12.03
CA THR A 416 -6.97 17.33 12.86
C THR A 416 -6.34 16.23 11.99
N VAL A 417 -5.21 15.71 12.43
CA VAL A 417 -4.49 14.61 11.78
C VAL A 417 -4.91 13.28 12.41
N GLY A 418 -5.35 12.34 11.59
CA GLY A 418 -5.66 10.97 12.01
C GLY A 418 -4.68 9.99 11.36
N VAL A 419 -4.18 9.04 12.14
CA VAL A 419 -3.30 7.95 11.66
C VAL A 419 -3.87 6.64 12.16
N PHE A 420 -4.01 5.65 11.28
CA PHE A 420 -4.26 4.27 11.72
C PHE A 420 -3.16 3.34 11.25
N PHE A 421 -2.96 2.25 11.97
CA PHE A 421 -1.90 1.28 11.70
C PHE A 421 -2.25 -0.09 12.28
N TYR A 422 -1.60 -1.13 11.78
CA TYR A 422 -1.62 -2.45 12.40
C TYR A 422 -0.74 -2.47 13.64
N ASP A 423 -1.20 -3.12 14.69
CA ASP A 423 -0.56 -3.17 15.99
C ASP A 423 -0.66 -4.57 16.61
N ARG A 424 0.40 -5.01 17.27
CA ARG A 424 0.49 -6.32 17.90
C ARG A 424 0.55 -6.28 19.43
N ARG A 425 0.35 -5.11 20.06
CA ARG A 425 0.50 -4.86 21.51
C ARG A 425 -0.32 -5.76 22.43
N LEU A 426 -1.39 -6.36 21.91
CA LEU A 426 -2.26 -7.26 22.67
C LEU A 426 -1.84 -8.74 22.61
N ASP A 427 -0.82 -9.07 21.83
CA ASP A 427 -0.30 -10.43 21.71
C ASP A 427 1.18 -10.49 22.11
N PRO A 428 1.49 -10.98 23.32
CA PRO A 428 2.88 -11.13 23.78
C PRO A 428 3.75 -12.00 22.87
N GLU A 429 3.15 -12.82 22.02
CA GLU A 429 3.87 -13.62 21.01
C GLU A 429 4.19 -12.83 19.73
N ASN A 430 3.69 -11.59 19.59
CA ASN A 430 3.93 -10.71 18.45
C ASN A 430 3.53 -11.36 17.11
N LEU A 431 2.30 -11.92 17.05
CA LEU A 431 1.77 -12.63 15.88
C LEU A 431 0.36 -12.18 15.49
N LYS A 432 -0.51 -11.90 16.46
CA LYS A 432 -1.88 -11.39 16.20
C LYS A 432 -1.87 -9.90 16.01
N ILE A 433 -2.81 -9.44 15.19
CA ILE A 433 -2.89 -8.08 14.68
C ILE A 433 -4.21 -7.46 15.15
N ASP A 434 -4.13 -6.18 15.48
CA ASP A 434 -5.24 -5.27 15.73
C ASP A 434 -5.06 -4.02 14.89
N VAL A 435 -6.11 -3.21 14.76
CA VAL A 435 -6.03 -1.87 14.19
C VAL A 435 -6.14 -0.85 15.30
N TYR A 436 -5.20 0.08 15.36
CA TYR A 436 -5.21 1.22 16.28
C TYR A 436 -5.25 2.54 15.51
N PHE A 437 -5.84 3.55 16.15
CA PHE A 437 -5.97 4.90 15.63
C PHE A 437 -5.34 5.90 16.61
N ALA A 438 -4.56 6.83 16.07
CA ALA A 438 -3.95 7.94 16.78
C ALA A 438 -4.44 9.27 16.18
N ARG A 439 -4.67 10.25 17.05
CA ARG A 439 -5.19 11.57 16.68
C ARG A 439 -4.27 12.68 17.17
N SER A 440 -3.96 13.63 16.30
CA SER A 440 -3.19 14.83 16.65
C SER A 440 -3.95 16.10 16.27
N ARG A 441 -3.88 17.10 17.15
CA ARG A 441 -4.53 18.43 16.98
C ARG A 441 -3.53 19.58 16.92
N ASP A 442 -2.24 19.28 16.96
CA ASP A 442 -1.15 20.26 17.06
C ASP A 442 -0.16 20.18 15.89
N GLY A 443 -0.61 19.64 14.76
CA GLY A 443 0.18 19.48 13.54
C GLY A 443 1.13 18.28 13.60
N GLY A 444 0.72 17.19 14.25
CA GLY A 444 1.51 15.97 14.34
C GLY A 444 2.65 16.03 15.36
N LYS A 445 2.64 16.99 16.31
CA LYS A 445 3.70 17.09 17.33
C LYS A 445 3.47 16.14 18.49
N THR A 446 2.21 15.94 18.87
CA THR A 446 1.80 14.96 19.88
C THR A 446 0.54 14.25 19.44
N PHE A 447 0.32 13.06 20.00
CA PHE A 447 -0.87 12.24 19.77
C PHE A 447 -1.62 12.02 21.07
N GLU A 448 -2.95 12.04 20.98
CA GLU A 448 -3.83 11.55 22.02
C GLU A 448 -3.62 10.03 22.25
N PRO A 449 -4.04 9.48 23.41
CA PRO A 449 -3.99 8.04 23.63
C PRO A 449 -4.60 7.26 22.47
N ASN A 450 -3.89 6.22 22.01
CA ASN A 450 -4.32 5.47 20.85
C ASN A 450 -5.62 4.70 21.17
N ILE A 451 -6.50 4.65 20.19
CA ILE A 451 -7.80 3.99 20.31
C ILE A 451 -7.76 2.71 19.49
N ARG A 452 -8.09 1.59 20.11
CA ARG A 452 -8.27 0.33 19.38
C ARG A 452 -9.55 0.38 18.56
N VAL A 453 -9.43 0.06 17.28
CA VAL A 453 -10.54 0.07 16.30
C VAL A 453 -11.14 -1.32 16.13
N THR A 454 -10.30 -2.37 16.17
CA THR A 454 -10.76 -3.76 16.10
C THR A 454 -11.38 -4.21 17.42
N ASP A 455 -12.44 -5.00 17.32
CA ASP A 455 -13.06 -5.70 18.46
C ASP A 455 -12.44 -7.08 18.70
N VAL A 456 -11.71 -7.62 17.71
CA VAL A 456 -11.07 -8.93 17.73
C VAL A 456 -9.65 -8.83 17.19
N SER A 457 -8.69 -9.43 17.89
CA SER A 457 -7.33 -9.60 17.37
C SER A 457 -7.31 -10.75 16.37
N PHE A 458 -6.85 -10.52 15.14
CA PHE A 458 -6.86 -11.52 14.08
C PHE A 458 -5.46 -12.07 13.79
N SER A 459 -5.37 -13.24 13.18
CA SER A 459 -4.09 -13.88 12.83
C SER A 459 -3.70 -13.57 11.38
N VAL A 460 -2.44 -13.80 11.04
CA VAL A 460 -2.01 -13.86 9.64
C VAL A 460 -2.57 -15.15 9.02
N PRO A 461 -3.09 -15.15 7.78
CA PRO A 461 -3.48 -16.38 7.10
C PRO A 461 -2.26 -17.30 6.88
N PRO A 462 -2.44 -18.58 6.56
CA PRO A 462 -1.32 -19.49 6.32
C PRO A 462 -0.52 -19.06 5.09
N THR A 463 0.67 -18.51 5.30
CA THR A 463 1.57 -18.05 4.23
C THR A 463 2.88 -18.83 4.24
N PHE A 464 3.51 -18.96 3.07
CA PHE A 464 4.89 -19.43 3.01
C PHE A 464 5.78 -18.51 3.84
N GLY A 465 6.65 -19.05 4.70
CA GLY A 465 7.58 -18.28 5.53
C GLY A 465 7.21 -18.25 7.02
N GLN A 466 6.04 -18.77 7.38
CA GLN A 466 5.70 -19.07 8.76
C GLN A 466 6.36 -20.38 9.23
N ARG A 467 6.72 -20.49 10.51
CA ARG A 467 7.15 -21.79 11.09
C ARG A 467 6.06 -22.86 10.97
N THR A 468 4.81 -22.41 10.93
CA THR A 468 3.60 -23.23 10.94
C THR A 468 3.06 -23.54 9.54
N SER A 469 3.63 -22.94 8.48
CA SER A 469 3.18 -23.19 7.10
C SER A 469 4.35 -23.16 6.11
N SER A 470 4.44 -24.21 5.31
CA SER A 470 5.43 -24.36 4.22
C SER A 470 4.88 -23.96 2.85
N THR A 471 3.62 -23.52 2.77
CA THR A 471 2.91 -23.18 1.52
C THR A 471 2.05 -21.92 1.70
N ASN A 472 1.82 -21.19 0.61
CA ASN A 472 0.80 -20.13 0.61
C ASN A 472 -0.60 -20.75 0.40
N PHE A 473 -1.61 -20.28 1.15
CA PHE A 473 -2.97 -20.79 1.01
C PHE A 473 -3.63 -20.29 -0.29
N ASP A 474 -3.41 -19.02 -0.66
CA ASP A 474 -3.82 -18.45 -1.93
C ASP A 474 -2.66 -18.52 -2.93
N ALA A 475 -2.80 -19.42 -3.91
CA ALA A 475 -1.78 -19.62 -4.93
C ALA A 475 -1.58 -18.38 -5.83
N LEU A 476 -2.55 -17.45 -5.87
CA LEU A 476 -2.49 -16.19 -6.64
C LEU A 476 -1.61 -15.13 -5.98
N ARG A 477 -1.12 -15.36 -4.75
CA ARG A 477 -0.30 -14.41 -3.99
C ARG A 477 1.15 -14.89 -3.81
N GLY A 478 2.05 -13.91 -3.70
CA GLY A 478 3.46 -14.11 -3.37
C GLY A 478 3.68 -14.71 -1.98
N ILE A 479 4.93 -15.08 -1.68
CA ILE A 479 5.28 -15.63 -0.36
C ILE A 479 5.19 -14.54 0.72
N CYS A 480 4.85 -14.92 1.96
CA CYS A 480 4.70 -13.99 3.09
C CYS A 480 3.69 -12.85 2.88
N TYR A 481 2.68 -13.06 2.03
CA TYR A 481 1.74 -12.00 1.65
C TYR A 481 0.70 -11.69 2.74
N MET A 482 0.57 -10.41 3.12
CA MET A 482 -0.56 -9.86 3.88
C MET A 482 -0.97 -8.46 3.37
N GLY A 483 -0.57 -8.12 2.14
CA GLY A 483 -0.58 -6.76 1.60
C GLY A 483 0.63 -5.93 2.04
N ASP A 484 0.81 -4.73 1.47
CA ASP A 484 1.85 -3.78 1.89
C ASP A 484 1.31 -2.43 2.42
N TYR A 485 0.02 -2.14 2.29
CA TYR A 485 -0.56 -0.84 2.67
C TYR A 485 -2.06 -0.93 2.98
N ASN A 486 -2.56 0.11 3.61
CA ASN A 486 -3.97 0.47 3.61
C ASN A 486 -4.08 2.00 3.41
N GLN A 487 -5.28 2.53 3.17
CA GLN A 487 -5.52 3.97 3.15
C GLN A 487 -6.75 4.35 3.97
N MET A 488 -6.79 5.63 4.35
CA MET A 488 -7.94 6.26 4.99
C MET A 488 -8.28 7.57 4.29
N ALA A 489 -9.51 8.02 4.50
CA ALA A 489 -9.96 9.35 4.12
C ALA A 489 -10.59 10.05 5.34
N ALA A 490 -10.85 11.35 5.21
CA ALA A 490 -11.50 12.14 6.25
C ALA A 490 -12.40 13.21 5.64
N ASP A 491 -13.44 13.58 6.37
CA ASP A 491 -14.27 14.74 6.08
C ASP A 491 -14.35 15.68 7.31
N GLU A 492 -15.42 16.46 7.42
CA GLU A 492 -15.66 17.35 8.55
C GLU A 492 -16.09 16.64 9.85
N LYS A 493 -16.60 15.41 9.75
CA LYS A 493 -17.22 14.66 10.85
C LYS A 493 -16.41 13.45 11.26
N PHE A 494 -15.86 12.71 10.30
CA PHE A 494 -15.27 11.40 10.52
C PHE A 494 -13.94 11.22 9.78
N PHE A 495 -13.10 10.39 10.39
CA PHE A 495 -12.08 9.59 9.71
C PHE A 495 -12.72 8.26 9.28
N TYR A 496 -12.40 7.84 8.07
CA TYR A 496 -12.93 6.65 7.42
C TYR A 496 -11.77 5.69 7.15
N LEU A 497 -11.80 4.54 7.82
CA LEU A 497 -10.72 3.57 7.81
C LEU A 497 -11.20 2.33 7.07
N ALA A 498 -10.38 1.81 6.15
CA ALA A 498 -10.55 0.50 5.55
C ALA A 498 -9.27 -0.32 5.79
N TRP A 499 -9.38 -1.62 6.08
CA TRP A 499 -8.23 -2.48 6.29
C TRP A 499 -8.52 -3.93 5.93
N GLY A 500 -7.45 -4.69 5.63
CA GLY A 500 -7.51 -6.14 5.50
C GLY A 500 -7.50 -6.84 6.87
N ASP A 501 -8.38 -7.79 7.07
CA ASP A 501 -8.63 -8.42 8.36
C ASP A 501 -8.87 -9.92 8.17
N ASN A 502 -8.31 -10.75 9.05
CA ASN A 502 -8.46 -12.22 8.93
C ASN A 502 -9.17 -12.84 10.15
N ARG A 503 -10.09 -12.09 10.77
CA ARG A 503 -10.82 -12.54 11.98
C ARG A 503 -11.74 -13.73 11.72
N ASN A 504 -12.31 -13.81 10.52
CA ASN A 504 -13.26 -14.84 10.15
C ASN A 504 -12.52 -16.17 9.97
N ILE A 505 -13.10 -17.26 10.47
CA ILE A 505 -12.51 -18.60 10.34
C ILE A 505 -13.39 -19.45 9.44
N ILE A 506 -12.93 -19.70 8.22
CA ILE A 506 -13.59 -20.60 7.29
C ILE A 506 -13.21 -22.04 7.59
N LYS A 507 -14.21 -22.92 7.69
CA LYS A 507 -14.05 -24.39 7.80
C LYS A 507 -14.61 -25.07 6.55
N THR A 508 -13.75 -25.81 5.87
CA THR A 508 -14.13 -26.56 4.66
C THR A 508 -13.55 -27.98 4.68
N GLN A 509 -13.75 -28.74 3.60
CA GLN A 509 -13.12 -30.07 3.46
C GLN A 509 -11.59 -29.97 3.38
N SER A 510 -11.05 -28.92 2.75
CA SER A 510 -9.61 -28.66 2.66
C SER A 510 -9.05 -28.13 3.99
N TYR A 511 -9.87 -27.40 4.74
CA TYR A 511 -9.53 -26.80 6.04
C TYR A 511 -10.51 -27.22 7.15
N PRO A 512 -10.53 -28.51 7.55
CA PRO A 512 -11.51 -29.02 8.52
C PRO A 512 -11.36 -28.40 9.92
N ASP A 513 -10.13 -28.00 10.25
CA ASP A 513 -9.79 -27.33 11.51
C ASP A 513 -9.98 -25.79 11.44
N GLY A 514 -10.33 -25.28 10.26
CA GLY A 514 -10.48 -23.87 9.98
C GLY A 514 -9.19 -23.17 9.53
N ARG A 515 -9.34 -22.09 8.75
CA ARG A 515 -8.27 -21.12 8.44
C ARG A 515 -8.78 -19.68 8.63
N PRO A 516 -7.91 -18.72 8.99
CA PRO A 516 -8.21 -17.30 8.84
C PRO A 516 -8.61 -16.97 7.41
N ASP A 517 -9.60 -16.11 7.28
CA ASP A 517 -10.18 -15.69 6.01
C ASP A 517 -9.93 -14.22 5.75
N PRO A 518 -9.10 -13.87 4.74
CA PRO A 518 -8.76 -12.48 4.49
C PRO A 518 -9.92 -11.71 3.88
N ASP A 519 -10.53 -10.85 4.67
CA ASP A 519 -11.64 -9.98 4.33
C ASP A 519 -11.22 -8.51 4.46
N VAL A 520 -12.09 -7.59 4.03
CA VAL A 520 -11.92 -6.15 4.23
C VAL A 520 -13.01 -5.63 5.16
N PHE A 521 -12.58 -4.81 6.12
CA PHE A 521 -13.47 -4.17 7.08
C PHE A 521 -13.31 -2.66 7.04
N PHE A 522 -14.34 -2.00 7.55
CA PHE A 522 -14.46 -0.57 7.60
C PHE A 522 -14.91 -0.09 8.99
N ALA A 523 -14.45 1.11 9.38
CA ALA A 523 -14.93 1.82 10.56
C ALA A 523 -14.87 3.33 10.36
N LYS A 524 -15.74 4.04 11.07
CA LYS A 524 -15.69 5.51 11.21
C LYS A 524 -15.27 5.92 12.60
N ILE A 525 -14.38 6.90 12.68
CA ILE A 525 -13.94 7.50 13.94
C ILE A 525 -14.27 9.00 13.91
N PRO A 526 -15.02 9.53 14.88
CA PRO A 526 -15.34 10.95 14.93
C PRO A 526 -14.10 11.84 15.03
N VAL A 527 -14.08 12.91 14.24
CA VAL A 527 -13.03 13.95 14.30
C VAL A 527 -13.01 14.59 15.68
N GLN A 528 -14.19 14.88 16.24
CA GLN A 528 -14.38 15.40 17.59
C GLN A 528 -14.94 14.30 18.51
N PRO A 529 -14.32 14.03 19.68
CA PRO A 529 -14.82 13.01 20.60
C PRO A 529 -16.20 13.40 21.15
N GLY A 530 -17.09 12.42 21.34
CA GLY A 530 -18.44 12.61 21.87
C GLY A 530 -19.53 12.86 20.82
N VAL A 531 -19.18 12.88 19.52
CA VAL A 531 -20.15 12.74 18.43
C VAL A 531 -20.35 11.25 18.19
N GLU A 532 -21.51 10.69 18.56
CA GLU A 532 -21.82 9.31 18.21
C GLU A 532 -22.07 9.21 16.69
N PRO A 533 -21.62 8.13 16.02
CA PRO A 533 -22.04 7.88 14.66
C PRO A 533 -23.56 7.65 14.67
N GLU A 534 -24.30 8.54 13.98
CA GLU A 534 -25.74 8.39 13.74
C GLU A 534 -26.05 7.14 12.91
#